data_AF-A0A6V8PJQ1-F1
#
_entry.id   AF-A0A6V8PJQ1-F1
#
_cell.length_a   1.000
_cell.length_b   1.000
_cell.length_c   1.000
_cell.angle_alpha   90.00
_cell.angle_beta   90.00
_cell.angle_gamma   90.00
#
_symmetry.space_group_name_H-M   'P 1'
#
loop_
_entity.id
_entity.type
_entity.pdbx_description
1 polymer ?
#
loop_
_entity_poly.entity_id
_entity_poly.type
_entity_poly.pdbx_seq_one_letter_code
_entity_poly.pdbx_strand_id
1 'polypeptide(L)'
;MNKGMSTGSVSLDLDRERILKYKRLAVALSYPDGDFMVFFPELSPWRDELVAEYDRLFRVDEIWLYGTEHLAENEFQRVSMLADIMGFYRAFGLEPSKDRPDSLACELEFMHYLIFKRLYALESNHIAHAPEKALVCLDAQKKFFTEHLYSAAKKIAGSIISQTENAFYREIAQEMLTFLESEARFLERDV
;
A
#
# COMPACT_ATOMS: atom_id res chain seq x y z
N MET A 1 -37.72 2.51 12.55
CA MET A 1 -36.75 2.25 13.65
C MET A 1 -35.55 1.56 13.06
N ASN A 2 -34.45 2.30 12.91
CA ASN A 2 -33.21 1.82 12.33
C ASN A 2 -32.56 0.85 13.34
N LYS A 3 -32.44 -0.44 12.99
CA LYS A 3 -31.60 -1.37 13.75
C LYS A 3 -30.16 -0.91 13.56
N GLY A 4 -29.50 -0.53 14.65
CA GLY A 4 -28.09 -0.14 14.62
C GLY A 4 -27.26 -1.21 13.90
N MET A 5 -26.56 -0.80 12.85
CA MET A 5 -25.43 -1.57 12.33
C MET A 5 -24.48 -1.79 13.51
N SER A 6 -24.23 -3.06 13.83
CA SER A 6 -23.26 -3.46 14.85
C SER A 6 -21.92 -2.79 14.53
N THR A 7 -21.23 -2.26 15.53
CA THR A 7 -19.89 -1.66 15.37
C THR A 7 -18.91 -2.62 14.68
N GLY A 8 -19.12 -3.93 14.81
CA GLY A 8 -18.37 -4.96 14.10
C GLY A 8 -18.66 -5.05 12.59
N SER A 9 -19.89 -4.78 12.12
CA SER A 9 -20.19 -4.80 10.68
C SER A 9 -19.58 -3.58 9.97
N VAL A 10 -19.62 -2.42 10.61
CA VAL A 10 -19.03 -1.18 10.08
C VAL A 10 -17.52 -1.29 9.94
N SER A 11 -16.83 -1.93 10.90
CA SER A 11 -15.38 -2.14 10.82
C SER A 11 -14.97 -3.07 9.68
N LEU A 12 -15.75 -4.12 9.41
CA LEU A 12 -15.49 -5.04 8.28
C LEU A 12 -15.72 -4.38 6.93
N ASP A 13 -16.76 -3.55 6.80
CA ASP A 13 -17.02 -2.80 5.57
C ASP A 13 -15.86 -1.83 5.26
N LEU A 14 -15.33 -1.15 6.29
CA LEU A 14 -14.15 -0.29 6.13
C LEU A 14 -12.90 -1.07 5.72
N ASP A 15 -12.64 -2.23 6.32
CA ASP A 15 -11.51 -3.09 5.92
C ASP A 15 -11.65 -3.55 4.46
N ARG A 16 -12.88 -3.81 3.99
CA ARG A 16 -13.18 -4.16 2.59
C ARG A 16 -12.96 -2.99 1.61
N GLU A 17 -13.12 -1.75 2.03
CA GLU A 17 -12.78 -0.60 1.21
C GLU A 17 -11.26 -0.39 1.17
N ARG A 18 -10.61 -0.43 2.34
CA ARG A 18 -9.15 -0.23 2.49
C ARG A 18 -8.35 -1.26 1.68
N ILE A 19 -8.72 -2.53 1.75
CA ILE A 19 -8.02 -3.61 1.02
C ILE A 19 -8.02 -3.38 -0.51
N LEU A 20 -9.10 -2.82 -1.06
CA LEU A 20 -9.21 -2.49 -2.49
C LEU A 20 -8.36 -1.28 -2.84
N LYS A 21 -8.31 -0.26 -1.98
CA LYS A 21 -7.46 0.93 -2.17
C LYS A 21 -5.98 0.58 -2.19
N TYR A 22 -5.50 -0.23 -1.25
CA TYR A 22 -4.12 -0.70 -1.26
C TYR A 22 -3.77 -1.48 -2.53
N LYS A 23 -4.63 -2.41 -2.95
CA LYS A 23 -4.36 -3.18 -4.17
C LYS A 23 -4.34 -2.29 -5.42
N ARG A 24 -5.29 -1.37 -5.53
CA ARG A 24 -5.36 -0.41 -6.64
C ARG A 24 -4.07 0.41 -6.73
N LEU A 25 -3.62 1.00 -5.62
CA LEU A 25 -2.40 1.82 -5.59
C LEU A 25 -1.16 0.98 -5.90
N ALA A 26 -1.07 -0.24 -5.35
CA ALA A 26 0.06 -1.14 -5.62
C ALA A 26 0.19 -1.46 -7.11
N VAL A 27 -0.92 -1.74 -7.80
CA VAL A 27 -0.90 -2.01 -9.24
C VAL A 27 -0.68 -0.73 -10.05
N ALA A 28 -1.31 0.38 -9.67
CA ALA A 28 -1.17 1.65 -10.40
C ALA A 28 0.26 2.20 -10.42
N LEU A 29 1.05 1.90 -9.38
CA LEU A 29 2.45 2.30 -9.24
C LEU A 29 3.42 1.16 -9.61
N SER A 30 2.92 0.10 -10.23
CA SER A 30 3.73 -0.93 -10.87
C SER A 30 3.88 -0.65 -12.37
N TYR A 31 4.82 -1.35 -13.02
CA TYR A 31 5.06 -1.16 -14.45
C TYR A 31 3.79 -1.50 -15.27
N PRO A 32 3.42 -0.72 -16.31
CA PRO A 32 2.18 -0.91 -17.10
C PRO A 32 2.24 -2.12 -18.06
N ASP A 33 2.47 -3.31 -17.51
CA ASP A 33 2.51 -4.58 -18.22
C ASP A 33 1.13 -5.27 -18.34
N GLY A 34 1.12 -6.58 -18.60
CA GLY A 34 -0.11 -7.35 -18.73
C GLY A 34 -0.94 -7.39 -17.45
N ASP A 35 -0.32 -7.54 -16.28
CA ASP A 35 -1.03 -7.63 -15.01
C ASP A 35 -1.68 -6.28 -14.67
N PHE A 36 -0.98 -5.17 -14.95
CA PHE A 36 -1.55 -3.83 -14.87
C PHE A 36 -2.80 -3.69 -15.75
N MET A 37 -2.73 -4.12 -17.01
CA MET A 37 -3.84 -3.96 -17.96
C MET A 37 -5.03 -4.87 -17.64
N VAL A 38 -4.80 -6.01 -17.00
CA VAL A 38 -5.90 -6.83 -16.46
C VAL A 38 -6.64 -6.10 -15.34
N PHE A 39 -5.92 -5.31 -14.53
CA PHE A 39 -6.51 -4.53 -13.44
C PHE A 39 -7.17 -3.22 -13.92
N PHE A 40 -6.58 -2.56 -14.91
CA PHE A 40 -7.06 -1.32 -15.53
C PHE A 40 -7.38 -1.51 -17.02
N PRO A 41 -8.36 -2.37 -17.37
CA PRO A 41 -8.65 -2.68 -18.77
C PRO A 41 -9.08 -1.46 -19.58
N GLU A 42 -9.70 -0.47 -18.95
CA GLU A 42 -10.11 0.80 -19.54
C GLU A 42 -8.94 1.64 -20.06
N LEU A 43 -7.73 1.42 -19.53
CA LEU A 43 -6.52 2.15 -19.92
C LEU A 43 -5.78 1.50 -21.09
N SER A 44 -6.23 0.34 -21.58
CA SER A 44 -5.59 -0.38 -22.70
C SER A 44 -5.31 0.49 -23.93
N PRO A 45 -6.20 1.42 -24.36
CA PRO A 45 -5.90 2.30 -25.50
C PRO A 45 -4.74 3.27 -25.27
N TRP A 46 -4.40 3.55 -24.01
CA TRP A 46 -3.40 4.53 -23.57
C TRP A 46 -2.12 3.84 -23.06
N ARG A 47 -2.00 2.52 -23.28
CA ARG A 47 -0.90 1.71 -22.75
C ARG A 47 0.47 2.28 -23.08
N ASP A 48 0.71 2.62 -24.35
CA ASP A 48 2.03 3.08 -24.79
C ASP A 48 2.38 4.45 -24.17
N GLU A 49 1.39 5.32 -24.00
CA GLU A 49 1.55 6.60 -23.30
C GLU A 49 1.86 6.41 -21.81
N LEU A 50 1.18 5.47 -21.15
CA LEU A 50 1.43 5.13 -19.75
C LEU A 50 2.82 4.50 -19.55
N VAL A 51 3.25 3.62 -20.44
CA VAL A 51 4.60 3.03 -20.40
C VAL A 51 5.65 4.12 -20.56
N ALA A 52 5.49 5.00 -21.55
CA ALA A 52 6.44 6.09 -21.79
C ALA A 52 6.53 7.03 -20.58
N GLU A 53 5.38 7.37 -19.98
CA GLU A 53 5.34 8.24 -18.82
C GLU A 53 5.89 7.55 -17.55
N TYR A 54 5.64 6.26 -17.36
CA TYR A 54 6.24 5.48 -16.27
C TYR A 54 7.76 5.49 -16.38
N ASP A 55 8.29 5.16 -17.56
CA ASP A 55 9.74 5.13 -17.81
C ASP A 55 10.35 6.52 -17.57
N ARG A 56 9.68 7.58 -18.02
CA ARG A 56 10.11 8.95 -17.76
C ARG A 56 10.16 9.24 -16.27
N LEU A 57 9.07 9.03 -15.53
CA LEU A 57 8.96 9.41 -14.12
C LEU A 57 9.85 8.59 -13.19
N PHE A 58 9.94 7.27 -13.40
CA PHE A 58 10.46 6.35 -12.39
C PHE A 58 11.75 5.64 -12.80
N ARG A 59 12.21 5.79 -14.04
CA ARG A 59 13.49 5.23 -14.51
C ARG A 59 14.47 6.28 -14.99
N VAL A 60 13.97 7.35 -15.61
CA VAL A 60 14.81 8.44 -16.12
C VAL A 60 14.89 9.59 -15.12
N ASP A 61 13.75 10.08 -14.64
CA ASP A 61 13.68 11.09 -13.60
C ASP A 61 13.97 10.46 -12.22
N GLU A 62 14.32 11.30 -11.24
CA GLU A 62 14.77 10.84 -9.91
C GLU A 62 13.60 10.54 -8.93
N ILE A 63 12.44 10.08 -9.42
CA ILE A 63 11.38 9.58 -8.53
C ILE A 63 11.61 8.10 -8.25
N TRP A 64 12.41 7.83 -7.23
CA TRP A 64 12.60 6.47 -6.74
C TRP A 64 11.31 5.93 -6.12
N LEU A 65 10.78 4.82 -6.64
CA LEU A 65 9.63 4.12 -6.03
C LEU A 65 10.05 3.22 -4.86
N TYR A 66 11.05 3.64 -4.10
CA TYR A 66 11.65 2.90 -2.99
C TYR A 66 11.62 3.75 -1.72
N GLY A 67 10.91 3.30 -0.69
CA GLY A 67 10.65 4.12 0.49
C GLY A 67 11.92 4.60 1.19
N THR A 68 12.96 3.78 1.23
CA THR A 68 14.21 4.15 1.91
C THR A 68 15.02 5.21 1.18
N GLU A 69 14.84 5.38 -0.14
CA GLU A 69 15.51 6.47 -0.89
C GLU A 69 14.97 7.86 -0.50
N HIS A 70 13.75 7.91 0.06
CA HIS A 70 13.11 9.16 0.50
C HIS A 70 13.28 9.42 2.00
N LEU A 71 13.65 8.40 2.79
CA LEU A 71 13.63 8.45 4.24
C LEU A 71 15.01 8.28 4.88
N ALA A 72 15.89 7.46 4.30
CA ALA A 72 17.19 7.21 4.88
C ALA A 72 18.14 8.39 4.64
N GLU A 73 18.86 8.80 5.68
CA GLU A 73 19.86 9.88 5.58
C GLU A 73 21.24 9.36 5.14
N ASN A 74 21.48 8.06 5.30
CA ASN A 74 22.75 7.40 4.96
C ASN A 74 22.56 5.89 4.74
N GLU A 75 23.62 5.23 4.26
CA GLU A 75 23.62 3.80 3.93
C GLU A 75 23.27 2.89 5.11
N PHE A 76 23.80 3.21 6.30
CA PHE A 76 23.57 2.38 7.48
C PHE A 76 22.11 2.40 7.91
N GLN A 77 21.46 3.57 7.84
CA GLN A 77 20.03 3.69 8.08
C GLN A 77 19.23 2.93 7.02
N ARG A 78 19.57 3.05 5.73
CA ARG A 78 18.89 2.31 4.65
C ARG A 78 18.94 0.81 4.86
N VAL A 79 20.12 0.25 5.14
CA VAL A 79 20.29 -1.19 5.43
C VAL A 79 19.45 -1.61 6.64
N SER A 80 19.42 -0.80 7.70
CA SER A 80 18.61 -1.09 8.89
C SER A 80 17.12 -1.10 8.58
N MET A 81 16.62 -0.12 7.81
CA MET A 81 15.21 -0.04 7.42
C MET A 81 14.81 -1.22 6.53
N LEU A 82 15.65 -1.58 5.54
CA LEU A 82 15.42 -2.74 4.68
C LEU A 82 15.35 -4.04 5.49
N ALA A 83 16.21 -4.20 6.49
CA ALA A 83 16.20 -5.36 7.37
C ALA A 83 14.91 -5.43 8.20
N ASP A 84 14.40 -4.29 8.67
CA ASP A 84 13.16 -4.20 9.45
C ASP A 84 11.92 -4.53 8.60
N ILE A 85 11.81 -3.94 7.40
CA ILE A 85 10.77 -4.27 6.42
C ILE A 85 10.77 -5.78 6.11
N MET A 86 11.94 -6.37 5.88
CA MET A 86 12.06 -7.82 5.69
C MET A 86 11.66 -8.63 6.93
N GLY A 87 11.87 -8.09 8.13
CA GLY A 87 11.39 -8.65 9.39
C GLY A 87 9.86 -8.76 9.43
N PHE A 88 9.14 -7.72 9.02
CA PHE A 88 7.69 -7.75 8.86
C PHE A 88 7.26 -8.83 7.87
N TYR A 89 7.85 -8.88 6.68
CA TYR A 89 7.47 -9.88 5.67
C TYR A 89 7.67 -11.30 6.19
N ARG A 90 8.81 -11.58 6.80
CA ARG A 90 9.13 -12.90 7.36
C ARG A 90 8.21 -13.29 8.52
N ALA A 91 7.82 -12.35 9.38
CA ALA A 91 6.88 -12.61 10.47
C ALA A 91 5.51 -13.10 9.97
N PHE A 92 5.16 -12.74 8.73
CA PHE A 92 3.94 -13.16 8.05
C PHE A 92 4.14 -14.27 7.01
N GLY A 93 5.35 -14.85 6.94
CA GLY A 93 5.70 -15.94 6.04
C GLY A 93 5.83 -15.53 4.58
N LEU A 94 6.20 -14.27 4.32
CA LEU A 94 6.31 -13.69 2.98
C LEU A 94 7.77 -13.40 2.61
N GLU A 95 8.03 -13.38 1.31
CA GLU A 95 9.28 -12.94 0.71
C GLU A 95 8.98 -12.18 -0.60
N PRO A 96 9.59 -11.00 -0.84
CA PRO A 96 9.43 -10.27 -2.10
C PRO A 96 9.97 -11.10 -3.27
N SER A 97 9.21 -11.20 -4.35
CA SER A 97 9.55 -12.08 -5.47
C SER A 97 10.23 -11.39 -6.65
N LYS A 98 10.00 -10.08 -6.84
CA LYS A 98 10.36 -9.38 -8.08
C LYS A 98 11.21 -8.12 -7.89
N ASP A 99 11.23 -7.50 -6.70
CA ASP A 99 11.86 -6.20 -6.48
C ASP A 99 12.40 -6.09 -5.03
N ARG A 100 13.05 -4.96 -4.72
CA ARG A 100 13.45 -4.59 -3.38
C ARG A 100 12.26 -4.61 -2.41
N PRO A 101 12.48 -4.98 -1.13
CA PRO A 101 11.42 -5.04 -0.14
C PRO A 101 10.76 -3.69 0.12
N ASP A 102 11.48 -2.58 -0.04
CA ASP A 102 10.95 -1.23 0.15
C ASP A 102 10.34 -0.62 -1.12
N SER A 103 10.14 -1.40 -2.18
CA SER A 103 9.40 -0.88 -3.34
C SER A 103 7.98 -0.52 -2.90
N LEU A 104 7.49 0.65 -3.31
CA LEU A 104 6.20 1.15 -2.86
C LEU A 104 5.06 0.19 -3.22
N ALA A 105 5.15 -0.49 -4.36
CA ALA A 105 4.22 -1.54 -4.75
C ALA A 105 4.24 -2.73 -3.76
N CYS A 106 5.42 -3.20 -3.34
CA CYS A 106 5.53 -4.26 -2.33
C CYS A 106 4.98 -3.84 -0.98
N GLU A 107 5.29 -2.62 -0.51
CA GLU A 107 4.80 -2.11 0.77
C GLU A 107 3.26 -1.97 0.78
N LEU A 108 2.67 -1.45 -0.30
CA LEU A 108 1.22 -1.35 -0.46
C LEU A 108 0.55 -2.73 -0.56
N GLU A 109 1.17 -3.68 -1.27
CA GLU A 109 0.67 -5.06 -1.37
C GLU A 109 0.76 -5.80 -0.03
N PHE A 110 1.77 -5.51 0.77
CA PHE A 110 1.87 -6.04 2.13
C PHE A 110 0.73 -5.54 3.02
N MET A 111 0.40 -4.24 2.96
CA MET A 111 -0.75 -3.69 3.69
C MET A 111 -2.07 -4.35 3.24
N HIS A 112 -2.26 -4.53 1.92
CA HIS A 112 -3.38 -5.32 1.38
C HIS A 112 -3.43 -6.72 1.99
N TYR A 113 -2.30 -7.43 2.05
CA TYR A 113 -2.21 -8.77 2.62
C TYR A 113 -2.55 -8.80 4.12
N LEU A 114 -2.09 -7.83 4.91
CA LEU A 114 -2.42 -7.77 6.35
C LEU A 114 -3.92 -7.59 6.58
N ILE A 115 -4.58 -6.74 5.77
CA ILE A 115 -6.04 -6.56 5.85
C ILE A 115 -6.76 -7.84 5.41
N PHE A 116 -6.28 -8.50 4.36
CA PHE A 116 -6.83 -9.79 3.92
C PHE A 116 -6.78 -10.83 5.04
N LYS A 117 -5.64 -10.97 5.72
CA LYS A 117 -5.47 -11.93 6.84
C LYS A 117 -6.38 -11.58 8.02
N ARG A 118 -6.57 -10.28 8.30
CA ARG A 118 -7.51 -9.80 9.32
C ARG A 118 -8.95 -10.16 8.97
N LEU A 119 -9.41 -9.83 7.77
CA LEU A 119 -10.76 -10.17 7.29
C LEU A 119 -10.99 -11.69 7.33
N TYR A 120 -10.03 -12.46 6.84
CA TYR A 120 -10.11 -13.92 6.85
C TYR A 120 -10.22 -14.48 8.27
N ALA A 121 -9.47 -13.91 9.23
CA ALA A 121 -9.57 -14.28 10.64
C ALA A 121 -10.96 -13.98 11.22
N LEU A 122 -11.54 -12.81 10.92
CA LEU A 122 -12.83 -12.37 11.47
C LEU A 122 -14.04 -13.07 10.83
N GLU A 123 -13.94 -13.49 9.57
CA GLU A 123 -15.05 -14.09 8.83
C GLU A 123 -15.09 -15.62 8.92
N SER A 124 -13.97 -16.24 9.30
CA SER A 124 -13.86 -17.69 9.38
C SER A 124 -14.20 -18.21 10.76
N ASN A 125 -15.37 -18.85 10.90
CA ASN A 125 -15.84 -19.45 12.15
C ASN A 125 -15.00 -20.65 12.67
N HIS A 126 -14.00 -21.10 11.90
CA HIS A 126 -13.20 -22.30 12.20
C HIS A 126 -11.75 -21.99 12.59
N ILE A 127 -11.37 -20.71 12.66
CA ILE A 127 -10.01 -20.31 13.03
C ILE A 127 -9.90 -20.20 14.55
N ALA A 128 -9.09 -21.09 15.14
CA ALA A 128 -8.70 -20.94 16.54
C ALA A 128 -7.99 -19.61 16.75
N HIS A 129 -8.37 -18.90 17.82
CA HIS A 129 -7.84 -17.58 18.20
C HIS A 129 -8.01 -16.52 17.08
N ALA A 130 -9.15 -16.55 16.40
CA ALA A 130 -9.50 -15.59 15.35
C ALA A 130 -9.38 -14.12 15.80
N PRO A 131 -9.93 -13.70 16.96
CA PRO A 131 -9.81 -12.32 17.42
C PRO A 131 -8.36 -11.89 17.65
N GLU A 132 -7.54 -12.74 18.27
CA GLU A 132 -6.13 -12.45 18.54
C GLU A 132 -5.32 -12.33 17.25
N LYS A 133 -5.58 -13.21 16.27
CA LYS A 133 -4.93 -13.13 14.95
C LYS A 133 -5.34 -11.87 14.19
N ALA A 134 -6.61 -11.48 14.26
CA ALA A 134 -7.10 -10.24 13.66
C ALA A 134 -6.46 -9.00 14.30
N LEU A 135 -6.21 -9.04 15.61
CA LEU A 135 -5.49 -7.99 16.34
C LEU A 135 -4.02 -7.93 15.92
N VAL A 136 -3.31 -9.07 15.86
CA VAL A 136 -1.92 -9.12 15.36
C VAL A 136 -1.79 -8.51 13.97
N CYS A 137 -2.76 -8.77 13.09
CA CYS A 137 -2.76 -8.17 11.75
C CYS A 137 -2.98 -6.65 11.79
N LEU A 138 -3.81 -6.14 12.68
CA LEU A 138 -4.05 -4.70 12.83
C LEU A 138 -2.85 -3.99 13.46
N ASP A 139 -2.24 -4.59 14.47
CA ASP A 139 -1.03 -4.05 15.11
C ASP A 139 0.13 -3.97 14.10
N ALA A 140 0.29 -5.00 13.26
CA ALA A 140 1.27 -4.99 12.19
C ALA A 140 0.97 -3.90 11.15
N GLN A 141 -0.30 -3.71 10.75
CA GLN A 141 -0.71 -2.61 9.85
C GLN A 141 -0.28 -1.27 10.42
N LYS A 142 -0.60 -1.01 11.69
CA LYS A 142 -0.29 0.25 12.36
C LYS A 142 1.20 0.52 12.37
N LYS A 143 2.01 -0.43 12.84
CA LYS A 143 3.47 -0.26 12.92
C LYS A 143 4.09 -0.06 11.55
N PHE A 144 3.80 -0.95 10.61
CA PHE A 144 4.34 -0.88 9.26
C PHE A 144 3.97 0.43 8.55
N PHE A 145 2.71 0.85 8.67
CA PHE A 145 2.23 2.10 8.10
C PHE A 145 2.97 3.31 8.66
N THR A 146 3.08 3.41 9.99
CA THR A 146 3.70 4.56 10.65
C THR A 146 5.21 4.62 10.43
N GLU A 147 5.90 3.48 10.47
CA GLU A 147 7.36 3.41 10.49
C GLU A 147 7.99 3.36 9.09
N HIS A 148 7.28 2.84 8.08
CA HIS A 148 7.86 2.62 6.74
C HIS A 148 7.07 3.30 5.63
N LEU A 149 5.76 3.09 5.57
CA LEU A 149 4.98 3.45 4.38
C LEU A 149 4.54 4.91 4.33
N TYR A 150 3.97 5.46 5.40
CA TYR A 150 3.22 6.73 5.36
C TYR A 150 4.06 7.91 4.84
N SER A 151 5.23 8.14 5.45
CA SER A 151 6.08 9.29 5.12
C SER A 151 6.71 9.15 3.73
N ALA A 152 7.15 7.94 3.38
CA ALA A 152 7.70 7.63 2.06
C ALA A 152 6.65 7.84 0.97
N ALA A 153 5.48 7.20 1.08
CA ALA A 153 4.41 7.30 0.11
C ALA A 153 3.93 8.75 -0.07
N LYS A 154 3.85 9.53 1.01
CA LYS A 154 3.49 10.96 0.95
C LYS A 154 4.51 11.79 0.16
N LYS A 155 5.81 11.56 0.38
CA LYS A 155 6.89 12.22 -0.39
C LYS A 155 6.83 11.83 -1.86
N ILE A 156 6.70 10.54 -2.16
CA ILE A 156 6.59 10.01 -3.52
C ILE A 156 5.38 10.62 -4.25
N ALA A 157 4.20 10.65 -3.62
CA ALA A 157 3.01 11.26 -4.20
C ALA A 157 3.22 12.74 -4.54
N GLY A 158 3.83 13.50 -3.62
CA GLY A 158 4.16 14.91 -3.84
C GLY A 158 5.10 15.11 -5.05
N SER A 159 6.12 14.26 -5.18
CA SER A 159 7.04 14.27 -6.31
C SER A 159 6.37 13.91 -7.64
N ILE A 160 5.42 12.97 -7.66
CA ILE A 160 4.66 12.63 -8.87
C ILE A 160 3.80 13.83 -9.30
N ILE A 161 3.03 14.41 -8.37
CA ILE A 161 2.13 15.53 -8.67
C ILE A 161 2.88 16.74 -9.25
N SER A 162 4.08 17.01 -8.77
CA SER A 162 4.89 18.15 -9.23
C SER A 162 5.59 17.92 -10.57
N GLN A 163 5.75 16.66 -11.02
CA GLN A 163 6.56 16.30 -12.18
C GLN A 163 5.77 15.73 -13.36
N THR A 164 4.46 15.52 -13.23
CA THR A 164 3.61 15.02 -14.31
C THR A 164 2.36 15.88 -14.57
N GLU A 165 2.02 15.99 -15.84
CA GLU A 165 0.72 16.44 -16.34
C GLU A 165 -0.14 15.26 -16.83
N ASN A 166 0.38 14.03 -16.84
CA ASN A 166 -0.38 12.84 -17.17
C ASN A 166 -1.50 12.65 -16.15
N ALA A 167 -2.74 12.63 -16.64
CA ALA A 167 -3.93 12.60 -15.81
C ALA A 167 -3.95 11.37 -14.87
N PHE A 168 -3.58 10.19 -15.37
CA PHE A 168 -3.60 8.96 -14.59
C PHE A 168 -2.65 9.02 -13.40
N TYR A 169 -1.35 9.30 -13.62
CA TYR A 169 -0.38 9.31 -12.52
C TYR A 169 -0.65 10.44 -11.53
N ARG A 170 -1.12 11.60 -12.01
CA ARG A 170 -1.52 12.70 -11.12
C ARG A 170 -2.74 12.34 -10.27
N GLU A 171 -3.75 11.70 -10.86
CA GLU A 171 -4.93 11.23 -10.12
C GLU A 171 -4.57 10.17 -9.09
N ILE A 172 -3.74 9.17 -9.46
CA ILE A 172 -3.27 8.12 -8.54
C ILE A 172 -2.48 8.72 -7.37
N ALA A 173 -1.59 9.68 -7.62
CA ALA A 173 -0.84 10.33 -6.55
C ALA A 173 -1.74 11.17 -5.63
N GLN A 174 -2.74 11.86 -6.18
CA GLN A 174 -3.71 12.61 -5.38
C GLN A 174 -4.62 11.69 -4.56
N GLU A 175 -5.08 10.59 -5.16
CA GLU A 175 -5.83 9.53 -4.47
C GLU A 175 -5.00 8.94 -3.33
N MET A 176 -3.72 8.66 -3.57
CA MET A 176 -2.80 8.16 -2.55
C MET A 176 -2.68 9.12 -1.37
N LEU A 177 -2.47 10.43 -1.60
CA LEU A 177 -2.42 11.40 -0.50
C LEU A 177 -3.71 11.42 0.32
N THR A 178 -4.87 11.48 -0.33
CA THR A 178 -6.16 11.49 0.38
C THR A 178 -6.37 10.20 1.17
N PHE A 179 -5.99 9.06 0.59
CA PHE A 179 -6.08 7.76 1.23
C PHE A 179 -5.17 7.65 2.45
N LEU A 180 -3.89 8.03 2.33
CA LEU A 180 -2.92 8.00 3.44
C LEU A 180 -3.40 8.81 4.65
N GLU A 181 -4.02 9.97 4.44
CA GLU A 181 -4.59 10.77 5.53
C GLU A 181 -5.81 10.10 6.17
N SER A 182 -6.66 9.45 5.38
CA SER A 182 -7.78 8.66 5.91
C SER A 182 -7.31 7.44 6.70
N GLU A 183 -6.23 6.84 6.24
CA GLU A 183 -5.63 5.64 6.79
C GLU A 183 -4.94 5.93 8.12
N ALA A 184 -4.21 7.05 8.22
CA ALA A 184 -3.65 7.53 9.47
C ALA A 184 -4.74 7.73 10.53
N ARG A 185 -5.85 8.39 10.17
CA ARG A 185 -6.99 8.58 11.08
C ARG A 185 -7.64 7.27 11.51
N PHE A 186 -7.66 6.26 10.64
CA PHE A 186 -8.20 4.94 10.98
C PHE A 186 -7.28 4.25 11.99
N LEU A 187 -5.98 4.16 11.71
CA LEU A 187 -5.00 3.44 12.52
C LEU A 187 -4.65 4.14 13.85
N GLU A 188 -4.93 5.45 13.97
CA GLU A 188 -4.83 6.20 15.23
C GLU A 188 -6.00 5.94 16.19
N ARG A 189 -7.21 5.60 15.69
CA ARG A 189 -8.44 5.50 16.50
C ARG A 189 -8.56 4.23 17.35
N ASP A 190 -7.82 3.18 17.03
CA ASP A 190 -7.92 1.88 17.72
C ASP A 190 -6.95 1.79 18.94
N VAL A 191 -6.99 2.80 19.83
CA VAL A 191 -6.28 2.82 21.15
C VAL A 191 -7.29 2.88 22.29
#